data_AF-A0A2S8Q071-F1
#
_entry.id   AF-A0A2S8Q071-F1
#
_cell.length_a   1.000
_cell.length_b   1.000
_cell.length_c   1.000
_cell.angle_alpha   90.00
_cell.angle_beta   90.00
_cell.angle_gamma   90.00
#
_symmetry.space_group_name_H-M   'P 1'
#
loop_
_entity.id
_entity.type
_entity.pdbx_description
1 polymer ?
#
loop_
_entity_poly.entity_id
_entity_poly.type
_entity_poly.pdbx_seq_one_letter_code
_entity_poly.pdbx_strand_id
1 'polypeptide(L)'
;MKKQQLRLAALSLLLVACSQFPAQAGTIEAINHTKWAINRFSVDGEPGIDIIGPYQGGGGGCCYRVPDKWRPGMTVKVDWETGVGDMGGFPGFADRKKYLSWREKINAQKRQHSQVVPVPDYTGQRTCGITVHFLPCDQVKVTTSCNTYGSPNYPIKEPLQMKEPKVCPK
;
A
#
# COMPACT_ATOMS: atom_id res chain seq x y z
N MET A 1 -55.35 19.99 16.21
CA MET A 1 -54.40 19.05 16.86
C MET A 1 -53.69 18.07 15.91
N LYS A 2 -54.23 17.70 14.74
CA LYS A 2 -53.60 16.71 13.82
C LYS A 2 -52.43 17.22 12.96
N LYS A 3 -52.32 18.53 12.68
CA LYS A 3 -51.25 19.09 11.81
C LYS A 3 -49.89 19.26 12.51
N GLN A 4 -49.86 19.29 13.84
CA GLN A 4 -48.63 19.51 14.61
C GLN A 4 -47.87 18.20 14.87
N GLN A 5 -48.59 17.07 14.94
CA GLN A 5 -47.99 15.74 15.06
C GLN A 5 -47.29 15.27 13.77
N LEU A 6 -47.75 15.70 12.59
CA LEU A 6 -47.08 15.37 11.32
C LEU A 6 -45.71 16.07 11.16
N ARG A 7 -45.52 17.26 11.75
CA ARG A 7 -44.26 18.00 11.64
C ARG A 7 -43.17 17.45 12.57
N LEU A 8 -43.54 16.86 13.70
CA LEU A 8 -42.59 16.23 14.62
C LEU A 8 -42.11 14.87 14.10
N ALA A 9 -42.97 14.09 13.43
CA ALA A 9 -42.57 12.80 12.87
C ALA A 9 -41.58 12.95 11.69
N ALA A 10 -41.68 14.00 10.89
CA ALA A 10 -40.78 14.24 9.77
C ALA A 10 -39.37 14.69 10.19
N LEU A 11 -39.22 15.34 11.35
CA LEU A 11 -37.89 15.71 11.89
C LEU A 11 -37.14 14.54 12.52
N SER A 12 -37.85 13.51 13.01
CA SER A 12 -37.22 12.33 13.63
C SER A 12 -36.61 11.36 12.60
N LEU A 13 -37.08 11.38 11.35
CA LEU A 13 -36.56 10.53 10.27
C LEU A 13 -35.28 11.07 9.62
N LEU A 14 -34.93 12.34 9.81
CA LEU A 14 -33.70 12.93 9.28
C LEU A 14 -32.47 12.72 10.20
N LEU A 15 -32.66 12.30 11.45
CA LEU A 15 -31.57 12.09 12.42
C LEU A 15 -30.95 10.69 12.39
N VAL A 16 -31.50 9.76 11.61
CA VAL A 16 -31.00 8.36 11.53
C VAL A 16 -30.03 8.16 10.34
N ALA A 17 -29.83 9.17 9.49
CA ALA A 17 -28.98 9.06 8.30
C ALA A 17 -27.49 9.39 8.52
N CYS A 18 -27.04 9.66 9.75
CA CYS A 18 -25.67 10.14 10.01
C CYS A 18 -24.86 9.30 11.01
N SER A 19 -25.17 8.01 11.16
CA SER A 19 -24.44 7.10 12.06
C SER A 19 -23.89 5.84 11.40
N GLN A 20 -23.74 5.85 10.07
CA GLN A 20 -23.12 4.75 9.32
C GLN A 20 -21.89 5.19 8.52
N PHE A 21 -20.93 5.82 9.19
CA PHE A 21 -19.54 5.75 8.73
C PHE A 21 -18.78 4.68 9.52
N PRO A 22 -19.01 3.37 9.27
CA PRO A 22 -18.12 2.36 9.82
C PRO A 22 -16.80 2.39 9.05
N ALA A 23 -15.71 2.13 9.75
CA ALA A 23 -14.31 2.16 9.31
C ALA A 23 -13.76 3.56 8.93
N GLN A 24 -12.98 4.14 9.85
CA GLN A 24 -11.96 5.14 9.48
C GLN A 24 -11.08 4.50 8.42
N ALA A 25 -11.16 5.04 7.21
CA ALA A 25 -10.40 4.52 6.09
C ALA A 25 -8.92 4.82 6.34
N GLY A 26 -8.11 3.78 6.44
CA GLY A 26 -6.70 3.90 6.80
C GLY A 26 -5.83 4.24 5.60
N THR A 27 -4.57 4.52 5.87
CA THR A 27 -3.57 4.81 4.83
C THR A 27 -3.09 3.52 4.14
N ILE A 28 -2.67 3.66 2.90
CA ILE A 28 -1.93 2.66 2.13
C ILE A 28 -0.48 3.13 2.13
N GLU A 29 0.35 2.38 2.84
CA GLU A 29 1.77 2.64 3.02
C GLU A 29 2.59 1.48 2.47
N ALA A 30 3.89 1.68 2.34
CA ALA A 30 4.80 0.64 1.92
C ALA A 30 6.18 0.75 2.56
N ILE A 31 6.82 -0.41 2.67
CA ILE A 31 8.23 -0.56 3.08
C ILE A 31 8.91 -1.43 2.04
N ASN A 32 9.89 -0.87 1.38
CA ASN A 32 10.64 -1.54 0.33
C ASN A 32 11.94 -2.08 0.90
N HIS A 33 12.03 -3.41 0.99
CA HIS A 33 13.23 -4.09 1.48
C HIS A 33 14.25 -4.39 0.37
N THR A 34 13.99 -3.92 -0.85
CA THR A 34 14.72 -4.32 -2.05
C THR A 34 15.62 -3.20 -2.58
N LYS A 35 16.54 -3.59 -3.47
CA LYS A 35 17.40 -2.67 -4.23
C LYS A 35 16.69 -1.91 -5.35
N TRP A 36 15.48 -2.33 -5.72
CA TRP A 36 14.71 -1.74 -6.81
C TRP A 36 13.82 -0.64 -6.27
N ALA A 37 13.55 0.40 -7.06
CA ALA A 37 12.48 1.34 -6.72
C ALA A 37 11.11 0.72 -7.02
N ILE A 38 10.12 1.05 -6.20
CA ILE A 38 8.70 0.79 -6.45
C ILE A 38 8.11 2.06 -7.06
N ASN A 39 7.99 2.09 -8.38
CA ASN A 39 7.56 3.27 -9.15
C ASN A 39 6.07 3.60 -9.00
N ARG A 40 5.27 2.60 -8.63
CA ARG A 40 3.87 2.70 -8.22
C ARG A 40 3.44 1.39 -7.59
N PHE A 41 2.42 1.45 -6.75
CA PHE A 41 1.73 0.26 -6.27
C PHE A 41 0.28 0.57 -5.90
N SER A 42 -0.53 -0.47 -5.81
CA SER A 42 -1.90 -0.42 -5.34
C SER A 42 -2.28 -1.67 -4.55
N VAL A 43 -3.27 -1.52 -3.67
CA VAL A 43 -3.91 -2.61 -2.93
C VAL A 43 -5.38 -2.65 -3.34
N ASP A 44 -5.83 -3.76 -3.92
CA ASP A 44 -7.19 -3.93 -4.47
C ASP A 44 -7.60 -2.81 -5.44
N GLY A 45 -6.63 -2.28 -6.20
CA GLY A 45 -6.80 -1.18 -7.14
C GLY A 45 -6.67 0.22 -6.53
N GLU A 46 -6.66 0.34 -5.20
CA GLU A 46 -6.47 1.63 -4.52
C GLU A 46 -4.99 2.02 -4.50
N PRO A 47 -4.61 3.22 -4.97
CA PRO A 47 -3.22 3.59 -5.16
C PRO A 47 -2.53 3.96 -3.84
N GLY A 48 -1.28 3.53 -3.66
CA GLY A 48 -0.40 3.96 -2.56
C GLY A 48 0.16 5.39 -2.69
N ILE A 49 -0.07 6.04 -3.83
CA ILE A 49 0.32 7.42 -4.23
C ILE A 49 1.82 7.69 -4.35
N ASP A 50 2.67 7.11 -3.51
CA ASP A 50 4.11 7.43 -3.47
C ASP A 50 5.00 6.47 -4.29
N ILE A 51 6.19 6.95 -4.67
CA ILE A 51 7.29 6.13 -5.20
C ILE A 51 8.18 5.74 -4.04
N ILE A 52 8.41 4.45 -3.84
CA ILE A 52 9.23 3.96 -2.73
C ILE A 52 10.62 3.63 -3.24
N GLY A 53 11.61 4.44 -2.87
CA GLY A 53 13.00 4.19 -3.22
C GLY A 53 13.53 2.88 -2.62
N PRO A 54 14.71 2.41 -3.09
CA PRO A 54 15.37 1.25 -2.50
C PRO A 54 15.57 1.42 -1.00
N TYR A 55 15.18 0.42 -0.20
CA TYR A 55 15.40 0.41 1.25
C TYR A 55 14.77 1.60 1.99
N GLN A 56 13.56 1.98 1.59
CA GLN A 56 12.82 3.11 2.16
C GLN A 56 11.38 2.70 2.53
N GLY A 57 10.72 3.54 3.32
CA GLY A 57 9.28 3.49 3.55
C GLY A 57 8.62 4.78 3.08
N GLY A 58 7.33 4.71 2.76
CA GLY A 58 6.56 5.84 2.26
C GLY A 58 5.13 5.43 1.93
N GLY A 59 4.47 6.19 1.06
CA GLY A 59 3.06 6.00 0.72
C GLY A 59 2.21 7.17 1.19
N GLY A 60 0.98 6.88 1.63
CA GLY A 60 0.00 7.90 1.99
C GLY A 60 -1.23 7.90 1.08
N GLY A 61 -1.37 6.87 0.24
CA GLY A 61 -2.64 6.53 -0.39
C GLY A 61 -3.75 6.50 0.64
N CYS A 62 -4.90 7.09 0.35
CA CYS A 62 -6.01 7.07 1.29
C CYS A 62 -6.83 5.80 1.15
N CYS A 63 -7.72 5.66 2.13
CA CYS A 63 -9.01 5.04 1.92
C CYS A 63 -9.06 3.50 1.94
N TYR A 64 -7.99 2.83 2.40
CA TYR A 64 -8.04 1.40 2.63
C TYR A 64 -9.04 1.06 3.74
N ARG A 65 -10.00 0.19 3.42
CA ARG A 65 -11.04 -0.26 4.35
C ARG A 65 -10.94 -1.77 4.50
N VAL A 66 -10.44 -2.19 5.65
CA VAL A 66 -10.51 -3.59 6.05
C VAL A 66 -11.83 -3.85 6.79
N PRO A 67 -12.51 -4.99 6.58
CA PRO A 67 -13.68 -5.39 7.36
C PRO A 67 -13.45 -5.32 8.89
N ASP A 68 -14.49 -4.97 9.65
CA ASP A 68 -14.41 -4.86 11.12
C ASP A 68 -13.97 -6.17 11.81
N LYS A 69 -14.30 -7.32 11.21
CA LYS A 69 -13.95 -8.65 11.73
C LYS A 69 -13.09 -9.37 10.72
N TRP A 70 -11.91 -9.82 11.16
CA TRP A 70 -11.08 -10.71 10.38
C TRP A 70 -11.77 -12.06 10.19
N ARG A 71 -11.50 -12.71 9.07
CA ARG A 71 -11.95 -14.07 8.76
C ARG A 71 -10.79 -14.85 8.13
N PRO A 72 -10.66 -16.16 8.43
CA PRO A 72 -9.72 -17.02 7.73
C PRO A 72 -9.87 -16.93 6.22
N GLY A 73 -8.75 -16.80 5.51
CA GLY A 73 -8.71 -16.72 4.05
C GLY A 73 -8.89 -15.31 3.47
N MET A 74 -8.95 -14.25 4.29
CA MET A 74 -8.90 -12.89 3.79
C MET A 74 -7.57 -12.61 3.05
N THR A 75 -7.69 -11.99 1.89
CA THR A 75 -6.57 -11.64 1.01
C THR A 75 -6.77 -10.25 0.42
N VAL A 76 -5.68 -9.65 -0.02
CA VAL A 76 -5.69 -8.47 -0.89
C VAL A 76 -4.85 -8.75 -2.12
N LYS A 77 -5.18 -8.10 -3.23
CA LYS A 77 -4.34 -8.09 -4.43
C LYS A 77 -3.43 -6.87 -4.40
N VAL A 78 -2.13 -7.11 -4.53
CA VAL A 78 -1.12 -6.06 -4.65
C VAL A 78 -0.60 -6.06 -6.08
N ASP A 79 -0.68 -4.90 -6.74
CA ASP A 79 -0.08 -4.66 -8.05
C ASP A 79 1.02 -3.60 -7.89
N TRP A 80 2.18 -3.80 -8.52
CA TRP A 80 3.28 -2.83 -8.42
C TRP A 80 4.20 -2.84 -9.64
N GLU A 81 4.92 -1.73 -9.83
CA GLU A 81 5.96 -1.59 -10.87
C GLU A 81 7.32 -1.41 -10.20
N THR A 82 8.28 -2.29 -10.50
CA THR A 82 9.68 -2.07 -10.11
C THR A 82 10.46 -1.32 -11.19
N GLY A 83 11.55 -0.66 -10.81
CA GLY A 83 12.53 -0.08 -11.73
C GLY A 83 13.84 0.28 -11.05
N VAL A 84 14.79 0.82 -11.82
CA VAL A 84 16.09 1.28 -11.28
C VAL A 84 15.83 2.45 -10.33
N GLY A 85 16.40 2.37 -9.13
CA GLY A 85 16.25 3.40 -8.09
C GLY A 85 17.34 4.46 -8.07
N ASP A 86 18.20 4.51 -9.09
CA ASP A 86 19.29 5.48 -9.22
C ASP A 86 19.32 6.13 -10.62
N MET A 87 20.19 7.12 -10.77
CA MET A 87 20.41 7.86 -12.02
C MET A 87 21.68 7.40 -12.75
N GLY A 88 22.06 6.13 -12.61
CA GLY A 88 23.26 5.56 -13.22
C GLY A 88 23.33 5.86 -14.73
N GLY A 89 24.45 6.44 -15.15
CA GLY A 89 24.68 6.78 -16.56
C GLY A 89 23.84 7.94 -17.11
N PHE A 90 23.19 8.74 -16.25
CA PHE A 90 22.42 9.92 -16.69
C PHE A 90 23.33 10.93 -17.43
N PRO A 91 23.07 11.22 -18.72
CA PRO A 91 23.97 12.03 -19.54
C PRO A 91 23.78 13.55 -19.37
N GLY A 92 22.94 13.98 -18.42
CA GLY A 92 22.44 15.35 -18.37
C GLY A 92 21.38 15.63 -19.43
N PHE A 93 20.94 16.88 -19.49
CA PHE A 93 19.88 17.32 -20.41
C PHE A 93 20.39 18.04 -21.67
N ALA A 94 21.69 18.32 -21.76
CA ALA A 94 22.27 19.10 -22.86
C ALA A 94 22.19 18.40 -24.22
N ASP A 95 22.38 17.07 -24.24
CA ASP A 95 22.29 16.25 -25.46
C ASP A 95 20.98 15.44 -25.44
N ARG A 96 20.01 15.91 -26.23
CA ARG A 96 18.68 15.29 -26.33
C ARG A 96 18.74 13.83 -26.80
N LYS A 97 19.64 13.49 -27.74
CA LYS A 97 19.73 12.12 -28.28
C LYS A 97 20.25 11.16 -27.23
N LYS A 98 21.29 11.56 -26.48
CA LYS A 98 21.81 10.77 -25.35
C LYS A 98 20.78 10.63 -24.24
N TYR A 99 20.09 11.72 -23.88
CA TYR A 99 19.02 11.68 -22.88
C TYR A 99 17.91 10.69 -23.25
N LEU A 100 17.42 10.73 -24.49
CA LEU A 100 16.36 9.82 -24.95
C LEU A 100 16.81 8.35 -24.92
N SER A 101 18.02 8.06 -25.39
CA SER A 101 18.58 6.70 -25.34
C SER A 101 18.76 6.19 -23.92
N TRP A 102 19.22 7.04 -22.99
CA TRP A 102 19.30 6.69 -21.57
C TRP A 102 17.91 6.42 -20.99
N ARG A 103 16.94 7.29 -21.25
CA ARG A 103 15.56 7.13 -20.76
C ARG A 103 14.91 5.83 -21.25
N GLU A 104 15.12 5.45 -22.51
CA GLU A 104 14.66 4.18 -23.07
C GLU A 104 15.26 2.98 -22.33
N LYS A 105 16.57 3.02 -22.05
CA LYS A 105 17.25 1.97 -21.26
C LYS A 105 16.74 1.86 -19.83
N ILE A 106 16.44 2.98 -19.17
CA ILE A 106 15.84 2.98 -17.82
C ILE A 106 14.42 2.42 -17.87
N ASN A 107 13.60 2.85 -18.83
CA ASN A 107 12.23 2.35 -18.97
C ASN A 107 12.18 0.85 -19.30
N ALA A 108 13.12 0.33 -20.10
CA ALA A 108 13.20 -1.10 -20.44
C ALA A 108 13.49 -2.02 -19.23
N GLN A 109 13.97 -1.47 -18.12
CA GLN A 109 14.22 -2.21 -16.89
C GLN A 109 12.99 -2.29 -15.97
N LYS A 110 11.91 -1.57 -16.29
CA LYS A 110 10.67 -1.63 -15.50
C LYS A 110 10.03 -3.00 -15.60
N ARG A 111 9.44 -3.48 -14.51
CA ARG A 111 8.69 -4.74 -14.46
C ARG A 111 7.38 -4.52 -13.74
N GLN A 112 6.32 -5.12 -14.29
CA GLN A 112 4.98 -5.11 -13.70
C GLN A 112 4.79 -6.41 -12.95
N HIS A 113 4.21 -6.32 -11.77
CA HIS A 113 4.04 -7.43 -10.84
C HIS A 113 2.64 -7.43 -10.26
N SER A 114 2.19 -8.60 -9.85
CA SER A 114 0.88 -8.82 -9.26
C SER A 114 0.91 -10.01 -8.32
N GLN A 115 0.41 -9.86 -7.10
CA GLN A 115 0.32 -10.95 -6.14
C GLN A 115 -0.93 -10.82 -5.27
N VAL A 116 -1.64 -11.92 -5.08
CA VAL A 116 -2.67 -12.05 -4.04
C VAL A 116 -1.99 -12.55 -2.77
N VAL A 117 -2.11 -11.78 -1.69
CA VAL A 117 -1.42 -12.07 -0.42
C VAL A 117 -2.42 -12.14 0.73
N PRO A 118 -2.19 -13.03 1.71
CA PRO A 118 -3.06 -13.13 2.88
C PRO A 118 -2.95 -11.89 3.76
N VAL A 119 -4.08 -11.45 4.30
CA VAL A 119 -4.13 -10.42 5.35
C VAL A 119 -3.97 -11.11 6.70
N PRO A 120 -2.92 -10.81 7.49
CA PRO A 120 -2.73 -11.41 8.81
C PRO A 120 -3.93 -11.18 9.74
N ASP A 121 -4.16 -12.11 10.65
CA ASP A 121 -5.23 -12.03 11.64
C ASP A 121 -5.05 -10.80 12.55
N TYR A 122 -6.07 -9.93 12.57
CA TYR A 122 -6.14 -8.75 13.42
C TYR A 122 -7.25 -8.86 14.48
N THR A 123 -7.74 -10.07 14.75
CA THR A 123 -8.75 -10.32 15.79
C THR A 123 -8.27 -9.79 17.14
N GLY A 124 -9.12 -8.97 17.79
CA GLY A 124 -8.79 -8.34 19.06
C GLY A 124 -7.79 -7.18 18.96
N GLN A 125 -7.42 -6.76 17.74
CA GLN A 125 -6.48 -5.65 17.50
C GLN A 125 -7.15 -4.54 16.70
N ARG A 126 -6.70 -3.30 16.93
CA ARG A 126 -7.08 -2.16 16.09
C ARG A 126 -6.29 -2.20 14.78
N THR A 127 -6.92 -1.79 13.69
CA THR A 127 -6.28 -1.61 12.38
C THR A 127 -6.08 -0.14 12.05
N CYS A 128 -5.03 0.20 11.31
CA CYS A 128 -4.66 1.59 10.98
C CYS A 128 -4.42 1.84 9.49
N GLY A 129 -4.94 0.98 8.62
CA GLY A 129 -4.65 0.99 7.19
C GLY A 129 -4.02 -0.32 6.75
N ILE A 130 -3.22 -0.26 5.70
CA ILE A 130 -2.41 -1.38 5.23
C ILE A 130 -1.02 -0.90 4.84
N THR A 131 -0.01 -1.60 5.33
CA THR A 131 1.37 -1.41 4.91
C THR A 131 1.82 -2.60 4.09
N VAL A 132 2.26 -2.33 2.86
CA VAL A 132 2.80 -3.33 1.93
C VAL A 132 4.31 -3.42 2.10
N HIS A 133 4.81 -4.61 2.40
CA HIS A 133 6.23 -4.89 2.45
C HIS A 133 6.65 -5.56 1.14
N PHE A 134 7.50 -4.90 0.36
CA PHE A 134 8.12 -5.48 -0.84
C PHE A 134 9.43 -6.14 -0.44
N LEU A 135 9.53 -7.45 -0.63
CA LEU A 135 10.70 -8.25 -0.29
C LEU A 135 11.43 -8.70 -1.56
N PRO A 136 12.70 -9.13 -1.46
CA PRO A 136 13.40 -9.74 -2.60
C PRO A 136 12.64 -10.92 -3.19
N CYS A 137 12.97 -11.27 -4.44
CA CYS A 137 12.25 -12.31 -5.19
C CYS A 137 10.78 -12.00 -5.46
N ASP A 138 10.46 -10.71 -5.62
CA ASP A 138 9.13 -10.20 -5.94
C ASP A 138 8.03 -10.69 -4.97
N GLN A 139 8.43 -10.94 -3.71
CA GLN A 139 7.51 -11.36 -2.66
C GLN A 139 6.90 -10.16 -1.96
N VAL A 140 5.65 -10.31 -1.55
CA VAL A 140 4.94 -9.27 -0.79
C VAL A 140 4.40 -9.84 0.53
N LYS A 141 4.49 -9.03 1.59
CA LYS A 141 3.75 -9.20 2.84
C LYS A 141 2.91 -7.96 3.10
N VAL A 142 1.83 -8.11 3.85
CA VAL A 142 1.00 -6.97 4.26
C VAL A 142 0.72 -7.02 5.75
N THR A 143 0.43 -5.87 6.34
CA THR A 143 0.00 -5.75 7.74
C THR A 143 -0.99 -4.60 7.88
N THR A 144 -1.96 -4.75 8.78
CA THR A 144 -2.90 -3.69 9.16
C THR A 144 -2.56 -3.04 10.51
N SER A 145 -1.42 -3.41 11.09
CA SER A 145 -0.98 -2.98 12.42
C SER A 145 -0.90 -1.46 12.53
N CYS A 146 -1.26 -0.94 13.71
CA CYS A 146 -1.06 0.46 14.08
C CYS A 146 0.35 0.79 14.57
N ASN A 147 1.21 -0.22 14.73
CA ASN A 147 2.58 0.00 15.18
C ASN A 147 3.43 0.51 14.00
N THR A 148 4.44 1.33 14.28
CA THR A 148 5.42 1.75 13.27
C THR A 148 6.48 0.65 13.05
N TYR A 149 6.96 0.51 11.82
CA TYR A 149 8.06 -0.41 11.51
C TYR A 149 9.31 -0.14 12.35
N GLY A 150 9.99 -1.21 12.76
CA GLY A 150 11.10 -1.17 13.71
C GLY A 150 10.69 -1.18 15.18
N SER A 151 9.41 -0.93 15.52
CA SER A 151 8.96 -1.03 16.91
C SER A 151 8.91 -2.49 17.39
N PRO A 152 9.04 -2.74 18.72
CA PRO A 152 9.01 -4.09 19.29
C PRO A 152 7.74 -4.87 18.93
N ASN A 153 6.60 -4.20 18.81
CA ASN A 153 5.30 -4.83 18.56
C ASN A 153 4.90 -4.86 17.07
N TYR A 154 5.75 -4.37 16.16
CA TYR A 154 5.46 -4.44 14.72
C TYR A 154 5.55 -5.89 14.20
N PRO A 155 4.59 -6.39 13.41
CA PRO A 155 4.52 -7.83 13.10
C PRO A 155 5.58 -8.33 12.09
N ILE A 156 6.14 -7.45 11.26
CA ILE A 156 7.12 -7.83 10.22
C ILE A 156 8.52 -7.39 10.68
N LYS A 157 9.45 -8.34 10.84
CA LYS A 157 10.75 -8.12 11.50
C LYS A 157 11.94 -8.13 10.55
N GLU A 158 11.68 -8.37 9.28
CA GLU A 158 12.67 -8.38 8.22
C GLU A 158 13.44 -7.06 8.20
N PRO A 159 14.78 -7.09 8.02
CA PRO A 159 15.59 -5.89 8.03
C PRO A 159 15.29 -5.03 6.79
N LEU A 160 15.48 -3.71 6.90
CA LEU A 160 15.20 -2.80 5.79
C LEU A 160 16.05 -3.10 4.55
N GLN A 161 17.30 -3.49 4.73
CA GLN A 161 18.16 -3.93 3.62
C GLN A 161 18.23 -5.45 3.55
N MET A 162 17.40 -6.06 2.70
CA MET A 162 17.48 -7.50 2.45
C MET A 162 18.32 -7.79 1.22
N LYS A 163 19.21 -8.78 1.33
CA LYS A 163 19.94 -9.31 0.19
C LYS A 163 19.03 -10.26 -0.58
N GLU A 164 18.98 -10.07 -1.89
CA GLU A 164 18.30 -10.99 -2.78
C GLU A 164 19.07 -12.33 -2.83
N PRO A 165 18.41 -13.47 -2.55
CA PRO A 165 19.06 -14.76 -2.61
C PRO A 165 19.41 -15.12 -4.06
N LYS A 166 20.41 -15.99 -4.24
CA LYS A 166 20.80 -16.47 -5.58
C LYS A 166 19.69 -17.25 -6.28
N VAL A 167 18.85 -17.92 -5.50
CA VAL A 167 17.72 -18.71 -5.98
C VAL A 167 16.51 -18.25 -5.20
N CYS A 168 15.49 -17.81 -5.92
CA CYS A 168 14.22 -17.44 -5.32
C CYS A 168 13.43 -18.71 -4.97
N PRO A 169 12.82 -18.75 -3.77
CA PRO A 169 11.91 -19.83 -3.44
C PRO A 169 10.74 -19.85 -4.44
N LYS A 170 10.27 -21.05 -4.76
CA LYS A 170 9.11 -21.26 -5.64
C LYS A 170 7.81 -21.16 -4.86
#